data_AF-A0A432IW59-F1
#
_entry.id   AF-A0A432IW59-F1
#
_cell.length_a   1.000
_cell.length_b   1.000
_cell.length_c   1.000
_cell.angle_alpha   90.00
_cell.angle_beta   90.00
_cell.angle_gamma   90.00
#
_symmetry.space_group_name_H-M   'P 1'
#
loop_
_entity.id
_entity.type
_entity.pdbx_description
1 polymer ?
#
loop_
_entity_poly.entity_id
_entity_poly.type
_entity_poly.pdbx_seq_one_letter_code
_entity_poly.pdbx_strand_id
1 'polypeptide(L)'
;MDEKELIKERFKAAISSAVKVISEQFDLEVKFGNNINKKKDSLNLPEVANLRSLQDFTNLRAFADSEALKIKYTDKKIYHENEPKGTMAKALYAIAEKIRYEKIGSDKLKGVKNNITQCYENKFKNKKIEEIKTEADVSISEAFELYLRSHFFKIKQNSATKKVLSYWKNLFDKNLKIKLKTLDNCVKNQSEYNHIIAELIDNLDFEDSDSKEKEEKSETPKDDSLSENSNEENNSTDAEEEKDRSDAEFNIVDSSIDSLNEDDNLNQSETKEVRGDPSLQKKGQKNLLKDKYKIFTNEYDEVKEAENLENEDEIIRLRKNLDQQLTNLQNIIAKLANKLQRQLLAKQNRSWEFDLEEGMLDASKLSRVIIDPLYSLSYKNEKEIEFKDTVVTLLIDNSGSMRGRPISVAAICADILSRTLERCAVKVEILGFTTKNWKGGKSREKWNSNNKPRNPGRLNDLRHIIYKAADKPWRQSKKNLGLMLKEGLLKENIDGEALLWAFNRLEKRKEERKILMIISDGAPVDDSTLSVNSGDYLEKHLKQTVKWIEENSNVEVLAVGIGHDVTRYYKKAIKIADVQELGDVMVNQLAKLFSEKAKNTIH
;
A
#
# COMPACT_ATOMS: atom_id res chain seq x y z
N MET A 1 2.58 25.47 -33.73
CA MET A 1 2.71 24.13 -33.16
C MET A 1 4.20 23.81 -33.14
N ASP A 2 4.77 23.47 -31.99
CA ASP A 2 6.17 23.04 -31.87
C ASP A 2 6.36 21.78 -32.73
N GLU A 3 7.44 21.68 -33.50
CA GLU A 3 7.74 20.53 -34.36
C GLU A 3 7.73 19.21 -33.58
N LYS A 4 8.14 19.27 -32.30
CA LYS A 4 8.10 18.13 -31.38
C LYS A 4 6.69 17.70 -31.01
N GLU A 5 5.75 18.63 -30.86
CA GLU A 5 4.35 18.30 -30.60
C GLU A 5 3.70 17.67 -31.83
N LEU A 6 4.01 18.19 -33.03
CA LEU A 6 3.49 17.63 -34.28
C LEU A 6 3.93 16.18 -34.50
N ILE A 7 5.19 15.85 -34.20
CA ILE A 7 5.70 14.47 -34.27
C ILE A 7 4.97 13.57 -33.26
N LYS A 8 4.74 14.04 -32.03
CA LYS A 8 4.00 13.30 -31.00
C LYS A 8 2.57 13.01 -31.44
N GLU A 9 1.85 13.98 -31.98
CA GLU A 9 0.48 13.80 -32.46
C GLU A 9 0.40 12.82 -33.62
N ARG A 10 1.29 12.95 -34.62
CA ARG A 10 1.36 12.01 -35.75
C ARG A 10 1.66 10.59 -35.28
N PHE A 11 2.55 10.43 -34.31
CA PHE A 11 2.89 9.13 -33.76
C PHE A 11 1.71 8.51 -32.98
N LYS A 12 1.02 9.30 -32.15
CA LYS A 12 -0.21 8.88 -31.44
C LYS A 12 -1.29 8.43 -32.43
N ALA A 13 -1.51 9.19 -33.50
CA ALA A 13 -2.48 8.84 -34.54
C ALA A 13 -2.09 7.52 -35.25
N ALA A 14 -0.82 7.36 -35.63
CA ALA A 14 -0.34 6.15 -36.29
C ALA A 14 -0.46 4.89 -35.41
N ILE A 15 -0.16 5.00 -34.12
CA ILE A 15 -0.33 3.90 -33.17
C ILE A 15 -1.81 3.57 -32.98
N SER A 16 -2.65 4.58 -32.79
CA SER A 16 -4.09 4.37 -32.59
C SER A 16 -4.73 3.62 -33.76
N SER A 17 -4.40 4.02 -35.00
CA SER A 17 -4.86 3.33 -36.20
C SER A 17 -4.35 1.88 -36.26
N ALA A 18 -3.08 1.66 -35.90
CA ALA A 18 -2.52 0.32 -35.92
C ALA A 18 -3.13 -0.60 -34.85
N VAL A 19 -3.38 -0.10 -33.64
CA VAL A 19 -4.05 -0.83 -32.57
C VAL A 19 -5.41 -1.30 -33.05
N LYS A 20 -6.24 -0.40 -33.59
CA LYS A 20 -7.59 -0.72 -34.10
C LYS A 20 -7.58 -1.83 -35.16
N VAL A 21 -6.61 -1.79 -36.08
CA VAL A 21 -6.49 -2.80 -37.13
C VAL A 21 -5.96 -4.13 -36.58
N ILE A 22 -4.97 -4.10 -35.69
CA ILE A 22 -4.41 -5.32 -35.10
C ILE A 22 -5.44 -6.00 -34.19
N SER A 23 -6.22 -5.23 -33.42
CA SER A 23 -7.26 -5.74 -32.52
C SER A 23 -8.55 -6.15 -33.22
N GLU A 24 -8.73 -5.78 -34.50
CA GLU A 24 -9.99 -5.91 -35.26
C GLU A 24 -11.19 -5.17 -34.63
N GLN A 25 -10.92 -4.18 -33.77
CA GLN A 25 -11.93 -3.31 -33.15
C GLN A 25 -11.76 -1.87 -33.65
N PHE A 26 -12.49 -1.51 -34.71
CA PHE A 26 -12.38 -0.18 -35.35
C PHE A 26 -12.95 0.95 -34.49
N ASP A 27 -13.97 0.67 -33.69
CA ASP A 27 -14.63 1.63 -32.80
C ASP A 27 -13.88 1.86 -31.48
N LEU A 28 -12.79 1.13 -31.25
CA LEU A 28 -11.97 1.24 -30.05
C LEU A 28 -11.42 2.66 -29.89
N GLU A 29 -11.69 3.28 -28.74
CA GLU A 29 -11.17 4.61 -28.40
C GLU A 29 -9.77 4.48 -27.77
N VAL A 30 -8.73 4.90 -28.49
CA VAL A 30 -7.34 4.84 -27.99
C VAL A 30 -6.98 6.17 -27.34
N LYS A 31 -6.66 6.13 -26.04
CA LYS A 31 -6.22 7.29 -25.24
C LYS A 31 -4.76 7.11 -24.82
N PHE A 32 -4.08 8.22 -24.56
CA PHE A 32 -2.71 8.25 -24.07
C PHE A 32 -2.65 9.00 -22.73
N GLY A 33 -2.04 8.42 -21.70
CA GLY A 33 -1.89 9.01 -20.36
C GLY A 33 -2.89 8.48 -19.34
N ASN A 34 -2.87 8.93 -18.07
CA ASN A 34 -3.58 8.28 -16.96
C ASN A 34 -5.10 8.55 -16.87
N ASN A 35 -5.79 8.79 -17.99
CA ASN A 35 -7.24 9.08 -17.97
C ASN A 35 -8.08 7.79 -17.88
N ILE A 36 -8.44 7.40 -16.66
CA ILE A 36 -9.31 6.24 -16.35
C ILE A 36 -10.77 6.65 -16.53
N ASN A 37 -11.22 6.87 -17.77
CA ASN A 37 -12.65 6.84 -18.07
C ASN A 37 -12.97 5.44 -18.62
N LYS A 38 -13.53 4.59 -17.77
CA LYS A 38 -14.00 3.23 -18.12
C LYS A 38 -15.25 3.32 -19.00
N LYS A 39 -15.07 3.67 -20.28
CA LYS A 39 -16.02 3.25 -21.31
C LYS A 39 -15.67 1.82 -21.73
N LYS A 40 -16.70 1.02 -22.01
CA LYS A 40 -16.60 -0.42 -22.35
C LYS A 40 -15.63 -0.71 -23.51
N ASP A 41 -15.38 0.29 -24.37
CA ASP A 41 -14.57 0.17 -25.59
C ASP A 41 -13.43 1.21 -25.67
N SER A 42 -12.68 1.40 -24.57
CA SER A 42 -11.51 2.29 -24.57
C SER A 42 -10.23 1.57 -24.14
N LEU A 43 -9.15 1.76 -24.91
CA LEU A 43 -7.81 1.29 -24.58
C LEU A 43 -6.95 2.49 -24.17
N ASN A 44 -6.24 2.35 -23.05
CA ASN A 44 -5.36 3.40 -22.56
C ASN A 44 -3.89 3.00 -22.71
N LEU A 45 -3.14 3.79 -23.46
CA LEU A 45 -1.71 3.62 -23.69
C LEU A 45 -0.89 4.59 -22.83
N PRO A 46 0.39 4.28 -22.53
CA PRO A 46 1.27 5.17 -21.80
C PRO A 46 1.41 6.54 -22.44
N GLU A 47 1.63 7.58 -21.63
CA GLU A 47 1.85 8.92 -22.14
C GLU A 47 3.16 9.00 -22.95
N VAL A 48 3.10 9.70 -24.09
CA VAL A 48 4.26 9.95 -24.95
C VAL A 48 5.12 11.10 -24.37
N ALA A 49 5.84 10.80 -23.28
CA ALA A 49 6.63 11.79 -22.55
C ALA A 49 7.79 12.36 -23.38
N ASN A 50 8.64 11.49 -23.96
CA ASN A 50 9.78 11.86 -24.80
C ASN A 50 9.91 10.91 -25.99
N LEU A 51 10.09 11.48 -27.19
CA LEU A 51 10.39 10.76 -28.44
C LEU A 51 11.78 11.18 -28.93
N ARG A 52 12.80 10.96 -28.10
CA ARG A 52 14.17 11.48 -28.37
C ARG A 52 15.07 10.40 -28.96
N SER A 53 14.80 9.14 -28.66
CA SER A 53 15.56 7.99 -29.14
C SER A 53 14.69 7.03 -29.92
N LEU A 54 15.28 6.25 -30.83
CA LEU A 54 14.59 5.17 -31.54
C LEU A 54 13.96 4.16 -30.56
N GLN A 55 14.60 3.95 -29.41
CA GLN A 55 14.14 3.04 -28.35
C GLN A 55 12.80 3.48 -27.75
N ASP A 56 12.57 4.80 -27.59
CA ASP A 56 11.30 5.32 -27.09
C ASP A 56 10.13 4.96 -28.03
N PHE A 57 10.35 5.10 -29.34
CA PHE A 57 9.37 4.73 -30.36
C PHE A 57 9.11 3.22 -30.36
N THR A 58 10.16 2.40 -30.33
CA THR A 58 10.04 0.94 -30.35
C THR A 58 9.32 0.42 -29.10
N ASN A 59 9.66 0.91 -27.91
CA ASN A 59 9.06 0.42 -26.67
C ASN A 59 7.56 0.74 -26.59
N LEU A 60 7.18 1.98 -26.92
CA LEU A 60 5.78 2.38 -26.91
C LEU A 60 4.98 1.65 -28.00
N ARG A 61 5.60 1.46 -29.17
CA ARG A 61 4.99 0.68 -30.25
C ARG A 61 4.79 -0.78 -29.87
N ALA A 62 5.78 -1.41 -29.24
CA ALA A 62 5.70 -2.79 -28.79
C ALA A 62 4.63 -2.99 -27.72
N PHE A 63 4.50 -2.05 -26.78
CA PHE A 63 3.43 -2.05 -25.79
C PHE A 63 2.04 -1.98 -26.46
N ALA A 64 1.87 -1.05 -27.40
CA ALA A 64 0.61 -0.91 -28.13
C ALA A 64 0.28 -2.14 -28.98
N ASP A 65 1.26 -2.74 -29.65
CA ASP A 65 1.09 -3.98 -30.40
C ASP A 65 0.68 -5.13 -29.46
N SER A 66 1.29 -5.26 -28.27
CA SER A 66 0.91 -6.26 -27.25
C SER A 66 -0.54 -6.10 -26.80
N GLU A 67 -0.96 -4.89 -26.42
CA GLU A 67 -2.34 -4.64 -25.98
C GLU A 67 -3.38 -4.93 -27.07
N ALA A 68 -3.07 -4.56 -28.32
CA ALA A 68 -3.94 -4.88 -29.45
C ALA A 68 -4.07 -6.40 -29.67
N LEU A 69 -2.98 -7.15 -29.50
CA LEU A 69 -2.99 -8.61 -29.59
C LEU A 69 -3.75 -9.27 -28.44
N LYS A 70 -3.65 -8.73 -27.22
CA LYS A 70 -4.43 -9.17 -26.06
C LYS A 70 -5.93 -9.07 -26.35
N ILE A 71 -6.39 -7.92 -26.85
CA ILE A 71 -7.81 -7.71 -27.23
C ILE A 71 -8.26 -8.75 -28.27
N LYS A 72 -7.41 -9.08 -29.24
CA LYS A 72 -7.77 -9.98 -30.33
C LYS A 72 -7.74 -11.46 -29.96
N TYR A 73 -6.78 -11.88 -29.16
CA TYR A 73 -6.46 -13.29 -28.98
C TYR A 73 -6.79 -13.83 -27.59
N THR A 74 -7.21 -12.98 -26.63
CA THR A 74 -7.59 -13.40 -25.28
C THR A 74 -9.10 -13.31 -25.08
N ASP A 75 -9.74 -14.45 -24.87
CA ASP A 75 -11.08 -14.55 -24.30
C ASP A 75 -10.99 -14.42 -22.78
N LYS A 76 -11.64 -13.39 -22.23
CA LYS A 76 -11.62 -13.12 -20.79
C LYS A 76 -12.25 -14.23 -19.96
N LYS A 77 -13.31 -14.89 -20.45
CA LYS A 77 -14.01 -15.94 -19.70
C LYS A 77 -13.09 -17.15 -19.50
N ILE A 78 -12.49 -17.64 -20.59
CA ILE A 78 -11.55 -18.76 -20.56
C ILE A 78 -10.33 -18.43 -19.69
N TYR A 79 -9.86 -17.18 -19.74
CA TYR A 79 -8.74 -16.72 -18.90
C TYR A 79 -9.07 -16.85 -17.41
N HIS A 80 -10.22 -16.30 -16.97
CA HIS A 80 -10.62 -16.33 -15.56
C HIS A 80 -11.02 -17.72 -15.06
N GLU A 81 -11.62 -18.56 -15.89
CA GLU A 81 -11.99 -19.94 -15.54
C GLU A 81 -10.78 -20.81 -15.20
N ASN A 82 -9.63 -20.55 -15.83
CA ASN A 82 -8.39 -21.30 -15.65
C ASN A 82 -7.35 -20.56 -14.79
N GLU A 83 -7.71 -19.44 -14.16
CA GLU A 83 -6.79 -18.66 -13.34
C GLU A 83 -6.41 -19.42 -12.06
N PRO A 84 -5.12 -19.67 -11.79
CA PRO A 84 -4.69 -20.37 -10.58
C PRO A 84 -4.88 -19.53 -9.32
N LYS A 85 -4.93 -20.20 -8.16
CA LYS A 85 -5.00 -19.55 -6.85
C LYS A 85 -3.59 -19.13 -6.41
N GLY A 86 -3.50 -18.04 -5.63
CA GLY A 86 -2.22 -17.53 -5.13
C GLY A 86 -1.70 -16.33 -5.93
N THR A 87 -1.09 -15.37 -5.24
CA THR A 87 -0.70 -14.09 -5.87
C THR A 87 0.42 -14.29 -6.89
N MET A 88 1.36 -15.18 -6.56
CA MET A 88 2.50 -15.51 -7.38
C MET A 88 2.09 -16.33 -8.60
N ALA A 89 1.22 -17.33 -8.39
CA ALA A 89 0.69 -18.16 -9.47
C ALA A 89 -0.07 -17.33 -10.51
N LYS A 90 -0.91 -16.38 -10.07
CA LYS A 90 -1.60 -15.43 -10.95
C LYS A 90 -0.64 -14.58 -11.79
N ALA A 91 0.46 -14.11 -11.18
CA ALA A 91 1.47 -13.33 -11.90
C ALA A 91 2.16 -14.16 -13.00
N LEU A 92 2.54 -15.41 -12.71
CA LEU A 92 3.12 -16.31 -13.70
C LEU A 92 2.14 -16.67 -14.82
N TYR A 93 0.87 -16.91 -14.47
CA TYR A 93 -0.20 -17.19 -15.43
C TYR A 93 -0.44 -16.01 -16.38
N ALA A 94 -0.48 -14.77 -15.87
CA ALA A 94 -0.58 -13.56 -16.69
C ALA A 94 0.62 -13.40 -17.64
N ILE A 95 1.84 -13.70 -17.19
CA ILE A 95 3.05 -13.68 -18.04
C ILE A 95 2.93 -14.69 -19.18
N ALA A 96 2.47 -15.91 -18.89
CA ALA A 96 2.31 -16.96 -19.89
C ALA A 96 1.24 -16.60 -20.93
N GLU A 97 0.07 -16.10 -20.50
CA GLU A 97 -0.97 -15.65 -21.41
C GLU A 97 -0.48 -14.50 -22.30
N LYS A 98 0.30 -13.58 -21.73
CA LYS A 98 0.96 -12.51 -22.50
C LYS A 98 1.85 -13.03 -23.61
N ILE A 99 2.70 -14.00 -23.29
CA ILE A 99 3.59 -14.63 -24.25
C ILE A 99 2.80 -15.36 -25.34
N ARG A 100 1.66 -15.99 -25.00
CA ARG A 100 0.79 -16.69 -25.96
C ARG A 100 0.24 -15.74 -27.02
N TYR A 101 -0.47 -14.67 -26.63
CA TYR A 101 -1.06 -13.77 -27.61
C TYR A 101 0.01 -13.00 -28.42
N GLU A 102 1.14 -12.65 -27.79
CA GLU A 102 2.28 -12.03 -28.49
C GLU A 102 2.89 -12.97 -29.53
N LYS A 103 2.98 -14.27 -29.23
CA LYS A 103 3.50 -15.30 -30.14
C LYS A 103 2.60 -15.47 -31.37
N ILE A 104 1.28 -15.58 -31.17
CA ILE A 104 0.30 -15.70 -32.26
C ILE A 104 0.42 -14.49 -33.20
N GLY A 105 0.47 -13.29 -32.62
CA GLY A 105 0.63 -12.06 -33.39
C GLY A 105 1.94 -12.00 -34.15
N SER A 106 3.04 -12.37 -33.50
CA SER A 106 4.39 -12.32 -34.07
C SER A 106 4.63 -13.32 -35.20
N ASP A 107 3.93 -14.45 -35.21
CA ASP A 107 3.99 -15.40 -36.32
C ASP A 107 3.33 -14.86 -37.59
N LYS A 108 2.30 -14.01 -37.44
CA LYS A 108 1.55 -13.40 -38.54
C LYS A 108 2.15 -12.07 -39.00
N LEU A 109 2.67 -11.27 -38.06
CA LEU A 109 3.08 -9.89 -38.29
C LEU A 109 4.56 -9.70 -37.96
N LYS A 110 5.41 -9.69 -39.00
CA LYS A 110 6.87 -9.54 -38.86
C LYS A 110 7.29 -8.26 -38.16
N GLY A 111 6.58 -7.15 -38.40
CA GLY A 111 6.86 -5.86 -37.74
C GLY A 111 6.59 -5.91 -36.23
N VAL A 112 5.44 -6.49 -35.83
CA VAL A 112 5.09 -6.70 -34.43
C VAL A 112 6.11 -7.58 -33.73
N LYS A 113 6.53 -8.68 -34.38
CA LYS A 113 7.60 -9.55 -33.89
C LYS A 113 8.88 -8.76 -33.60
N ASN A 114 9.30 -7.90 -34.54
CA ASN A 114 10.51 -7.09 -34.37
C ASN A 114 10.37 -6.11 -33.20
N ASN A 115 9.22 -5.42 -33.10
CA ASN A 115 8.96 -4.47 -32.01
C ASN A 115 9.01 -5.14 -30.64
N ILE A 116 8.29 -6.24 -30.46
CA ILE A 116 8.24 -6.99 -29.19
C ILE A 116 9.62 -7.54 -28.83
N THR A 117 10.33 -8.15 -29.80
CA THR A 117 11.68 -8.69 -29.57
C THR A 117 12.65 -7.59 -29.17
N GLN A 118 12.66 -6.46 -29.89
CA GLN A 118 13.57 -5.36 -29.61
C GLN A 118 13.24 -4.66 -28.29
N CYS A 119 11.96 -4.49 -27.95
CA CYS A 119 11.52 -3.96 -26.65
C CYS A 119 12.03 -4.85 -25.50
N TYR A 120 11.94 -6.18 -25.67
CA TYR A 120 12.45 -7.12 -24.69
C TYR A 120 13.98 -7.10 -24.58
N GLU A 121 14.69 -7.10 -25.71
CA GLU A 121 16.16 -6.96 -25.70
C GLU A 121 16.60 -5.66 -25.01
N ASN A 122 15.88 -4.56 -25.24
CA ASN A 122 16.14 -3.28 -24.60
C ASN A 122 15.94 -3.33 -23.08
N LYS A 123 14.98 -4.11 -22.56
CA LYS A 123 14.77 -4.34 -21.11
C LYS A 123 16.02 -4.93 -20.45
N PHE A 124 16.75 -5.81 -21.14
CA PHE A 124 17.93 -6.51 -20.61
C PHE A 124 19.29 -5.96 -21.07
N LYS A 125 19.32 -4.93 -21.93
CA LYS A 125 20.57 -4.24 -22.31
C LYS A 125 21.14 -3.38 -21.19
N ASN A 126 20.28 -2.84 -20.31
CA ASN A 126 20.68 -1.91 -19.26
C ASN A 126 20.89 -2.58 -17.89
N LYS A 127 20.48 -3.84 -17.68
CA LYS A 127 20.76 -4.58 -16.45
C LYS A 127 22.24 -4.99 -16.44
N LYS A 128 23.02 -4.51 -15.48
CA LYS A 128 24.44 -4.85 -15.38
C LYS A 128 24.59 -6.27 -14.84
N ILE A 129 25.47 -7.07 -15.44
CA ILE A 129 25.78 -8.45 -14.99
C ILE A 129 26.34 -8.46 -13.55
N GLU A 130 26.94 -7.34 -13.13
CA GLU A 130 27.51 -7.12 -11.80
C GLU A 130 26.47 -7.06 -10.68
N GLU A 131 25.20 -6.75 -11.00
CA GLU A 131 24.07 -6.66 -10.05
C GLU A 131 23.46 -8.03 -9.74
N ILE A 132 23.72 -9.05 -10.55
CA ILE A 132 23.14 -10.40 -10.40
C ILE A 132 24.19 -11.29 -9.76
N LYS A 133 24.24 -11.40 -8.44
CA LYS A 133 25.27 -12.20 -7.73
C LYS A 133 24.71 -13.50 -7.16
N THR A 134 23.43 -13.51 -6.75
CA THR A 134 22.77 -14.62 -6.06
C THR A 134 21.40 -14.96 -6.67
N GLU A 135 20.84 -16.11 -6.31
CA GLU A 135 19.49 -16.55 -6.72
C GLU A 135 18.39 -15.60 -6.20
N ALA A 136 18.60 -14.98 -5.04
CA ALA A 136 17.68 -14.01 -4.44
C ALA A 136 17.61 -12.66 -5.18
N ASP A 137 18.63 -12.33 -5.98
CA ASP A 137 18.67 -11.10 -6.78
C ASP A 137 17.81 -11.20 -8.06
N VAL A 138 17.30 -12.40 -8.36
CA VAL A 138 16.54 -12.69 -9.58
C VAL A 138 15.11 -13.09 -9.21
N SER A 139 14.17 -12.19 -9.48
CA SER A 139 12.74 -12.53 -9.39
C SER A 139 12.43 -13.71 -10.33
N ILE A 140 11.83 -14.74 -9.77
CA ILE A 140 11.36 -15.91 -10.52
C ILE A 140 10.36 -15.55 -11.63
N SER A 141 9.55 -14.50 -11.46
CA SER A 141 8.66 -14.01 -12.52
C SER A 141 9.45 -13.52 -13.74
N GLU A 142 10.58 -12.82 -13.51
CA GLU A 142 11.48 -12.41 -14.59
C GLU A 142 12.18 -13.61 -15.23
N ALA A 143 12.64 -14.56 -14.42
CA ALA A 143 13.27 -15.79 -14.90
C ALA A 143 12.30 -16.64 -15.73
N PHE A 144 11.05 -16.77 -15.29
CA PHE A 144 9.98 -17.49 -15.97
C PHE A 144 9.59 -16.81 -17.30
N GLU A 145 9.41 -15.48 -17.31
CA GLU A 145 9.18 -14.70 -18.53
C GLU A 145 10.32 -14.95 -19.54
N LEU A 146 11.56 -14.88 -19.07
CA LEU A 146 12.74 -15.04 -19.93
C LEU A 146 12.91 -16.46 -20.46
N TYR A 147 12.59 -17.47 -19.66
CA TYR A 147 12.60 -18.86 -20.06
C TYR A 147 11.59 -19.13 -21.18
N LEU A 148 10.32 -18.74 -20.99
CA LEU A 148 9.27 -18.90 -22.00
C LEU A 148 9.56 -18.10 -23.27
N ARG A 149 10.01 -16.85 -23.15
CA ARG A 149 10.36 -16.03 -24.32
C ARG A 149 11.54 -16.60 -25.10
N SER A 150 12.54 -17.16 -24.43
CA SER A 150 13.67 -17.84 -25.08
C SER A 150 13.19 -19.02 -25.93
N HIS A 151 12.17 -19.75 -25.46
CA HIS A 151 11.56 -20.85 -26.20
C HIS A 151 10.74 -20.35 -27.40
N PHE A 152 9.74 -19.50 -27.17
CA PHE A 152 8.78 -19.09 -28.20
C PHE A 152 9.35 -18.12 -29.25
N PHE A 153 10.20 -17.18 -28.84
CA PHE A 153 10.73 -16.13 -29.73
C PHE A 153 12.16 -16.39 -30.19
N LYS A 154 12.84 -17.41 -29.64
CA LYS A 154 14.25 -17.75 -29.96
C LYS A 154 15.19 -16.54 -29.80
N ILE A 155 14.95 -15.73 -28.77
CA ILE A 155 15.72 -14.50 -28.49
C ILE A 155 17.18 -14.87 -28.18
N LYS A 156 18.12 -14.10 -28.72
CA LYS A 156 19.55 -14.30 -28.44
C LYS A 156 19.84 -13.93 -26.98
N GLN A 157 20.31 -14.91 -26.21
CA GLN A 157 20.68 -14.68 -24.82
C GLN A 157 22.05 -13.97 -24.73
N ASN A 158 22.09 -12.82 -24.06
CA ASN A 158 23.32 -12.13 -23.70
C ASN A 158 23.91 -12.76 -22.42
N SER A 159 25.09 -12.32 -21.99
CA SER A 159 25.75 -12.86 -20.78
C SER A 159 24.93 -12.66 -19.50
N ALA A 160 24.15 -11.58 -19.39
CA ALA A 160 23.26 -11.32 -18.26
C ALA A 160 22.08 -12.31 -18.22
N THR A 161 21.38 -12.51 -19.33
CA THR A 161 20.20 -13.37 -19.40
C THR A 161 20.55 -14.86 -19.26
N LYS A 162 21.76 -15.26 -19.68
CA LYS A 162 22.29 -16.59 -19.37
C LYS A 162 22.50 -16.81 -17.87
N LYS A 163 22.98 -15.79 -17.15
CA LYS A 163 23.21 -15.84 -15.70
C LYS A 163 21.88 -15.90 -14.92
N VAL A 164 20.91 -15.07 -15.30
CA VAL A 164 19.51 -15.11 -14.77
C VAL A 164 18.93 -16.53 -14.89
N LEU A 165 19.05 -17.13 -16.08
CA LEU A 165 18.53 -18.48 -16.29
C LEU A 165 19.33 -19.53 -15.54
N SER A 166 20.63 -19.40 -15.36
CA SER A 166 21.43 -20.49 -14.77
C SER A 166 20.97 -20.92 -13.37
N TYR A 167 20.41 -19.99 -12.58
CA TYR A 167 19.89 -20.29 -11.24
C TYR A 167 18.57 -21.09 -11.30
N TRP A 168 17.65 -20.70 -12.19
CA TRP A 168 16.31 -21.29 -12.27
C TRP A 168 16.17 -22.41 -13.33
N LYS A 169 17.19 -22.59 -14.17
CA LYS A 169 17.13 -23.49 -15.34
C LYS A 169 16.88 -24.92 -14.96
N ASN A 170 17.47 -25.43 -13.87
CA ASN A 170 17.27 -26.83 -13.48
C ASN A 170 15.81 -27.09 -13.07
N LEU A 171 15.20 -26.15 -12.35
CA LEU A 171 13.81 -26.21 -11.92
C LEU A 171 12.87 -26.15 -13.13
N PHE A 172 13.10 -25.20 -14.03
CA PHE A 172 12.32 -25.06 -15.26
C PHE A 172 12.54 -26.20 -16.27
N ASP A 173 13.77 -26.69 -16.44
CA ASP A 173 14.06 -27.80 -17.36
C ASP A 173 13.41 -29.10 -16.86
N LYS A 174 13.34 -29.32 -15.55
CA LYS A 174 12.71 -30.51 -14.94
C LYS A 174 11.19 -30.51 -15.12
N ASN A 175 10.54 -29.37 -14.91
CA ASN A 175 9.07 -29.29 -14.85
C ASN A 175 8.42 -28.80 -16.17
N LEU A 176 9.06 -27.88 -16.89
CA LEU A 176 8.46 -27.21 -18.05
C LEU A 176 8.90 -27.82 -19.39
N LYS A 177 10.15 -28.27 -19.53
CA LYS A 177 10.75 -28.64 -20.84
C LYS A 177 10.00 -29.72 -21.60
N ILE A 178 9.42 -30.68 -20.88
CA ILE A 178 8.64 -31.78 -21.46
C ILE A 178 7.32 -31.26 -22.05
N LYS A 179 6.66 -30.32 -21.35
CA LYS A 179 5.38 -29.71 -21.76
C LYS A 179 5.55 -28.47 -22.66
N LEU A 180 6.76 -27.95 -22.87
CA LEU A 180 7.00 -26.84 -23.81
C LEU A 180 6.62 -27.21 -25.26
N LYS A 181 6.87 -28.47 -25.67
CA LYS A 181 6.48 -28.95 -27.01
C LYS A 181 4.97 -29.06 -27.17
N THR A 182 4.25 -29.42 -26.10
CA THR A 182 2.79 -29.46 -26.13
C THR A 182 2.23 -28.05 -26.16
N LEU A 183 2.84 -27.10 -25.42
CA LEU A 183 2.47 -25.68 -25.48
C LEU A 183 2.61 -25.09 -26.88
N ASP A 184 3.65 -25.44 -27.65
CA ASP A 184 3.80 -24.99 -29.06
C ASP A 184 2.62 -25.43 -29.94
N ASN A 185 2.07 -26.63 -29.70
CA ASN A 185 0.96 -27.17 -30.48
C ASN A 185 -0.39 -26.55 -30.08
N CYS A 186 -0.55 -26.13 -28.83
CA CYS A 186 -1.80 -25.57 -28.31
C CYS A 186 -1.83 -24.05 -28.21
N VAL A 187 -0.80 -23.30 -28.65
CA VAL A 187 -0.77 -21.82 -28.60
C VAL A 187 -2.06 -21.17 -29.14
N LYS A 188 -2.67 -21.74 -30.18
CA LYS A 188 -3.90 -21.24 -30.80
C LYS A 188 -5.18 -21.60 -30.02
N ASN A 189 -5.14 -22.60 -29.15
CA ASN A 189 -6.26 -23.06 -28.32
C ASN A 189 -6.07 -22.52 -26.89
N GLN A 190 -6.73 -21.42 -26.57
CA GLN A 190 -6.54 -20.75 -25.28
C GLN A 190 -6.91 -21.64 -24.10
N SER A 191 -8.00 -22.41 -24.17
CA SER A 191 -8.44 -23.26 -23.05
C SER A 191 -7.39 -24.32 -22.70
N GLU A 192 -6.90 -25.03 -23.73
CA GLU A 192 -5.88 -26.06 -23.57
C GLU A 192 -4.53 -25.47 -23.12
N TYR A 193 -4.12 -24.33 -23.67
CA TYR A 193 -2.90 -23.64 -23.25
C TYR A 193 -2.99 -23.22 -21.78
N ASN A 194 -4.09 -22.59 -21.39
CA ASN A 194 -4.28 -22.07 -20.04
C ASN A 194 -4.34 -23.19 -19.01
N HIS A 195 -5.02 -24.29 -19.33
CA HIS A 195 -5.06 -25.48 -18.47
C HIS A 195 -3.65 -26.07 -18.25
N ILE A 196 -2.87 -26.24 -19.32
CA ILE A 196 -1.49 -26.75 -19.21
C ILE A 196 -0.61 -25.79 -18.40
N ILE A 197 -0.75 -24.48 -18.57
CA ILE A 197 0.01 -23.50 -17.79
C ILE A 197 -0.38 -23.52 -16.31
N ALA A 198 -1.68 -23.57 -15.99
CA ALA A 198 -2.15 -23.65 -14.60
C ALA A 198 -1.59 -24.92 -13.92
N GLU A 199 -1.69 -26.07 -14.58
CA GLU A 199 -1.11 -27.33 -14.10
C GLU A 199 0.41 -27.24 -13.94
N LEU A 200 1.11 -26.54 -14.84
CA LEU A 200 2.55 -26.33 -14.74
C LEU A 200 2.92 -25.44 -13.55
N ILE A 201 2.13 -24.40 -13.27
CA ILE A 201 2.35 -23.49 -12.14
C ILE A 201 2.11 -24.23 -10.82
N ASP A 202 1.07 -25.04 -10.73
CA ASP A 202 0.79 -25.86 -9.53
C ASP A 202 1.90 -26.89 -9.25
N ASN A 203 2.56 -27.42 -10.29
CA ASN A 203 3.69 -28.34 -10.15
C ASN A 203 5.02 -27.66 -9.79
N LEU A 204 5.10 -26.34 -9.87
CA LEU A 204 6.22 -25.56 -9.38
C LEU A 204 5.93 -25.29 -7.90
N ASP A 205 6.35 -26.20 -7.03
CA ASP A 205 6.09 -26.23 -5.58
C ASP A 205 6.55 -24.93 -4.88
N PHE A 206 5.70 -23.90 -4.89
CA PHE A 206 5.96 -22.58 -4.30
C PHE A 206 5.29 -22.48 -2.93
N GLU A 207 6.02 -21.99 -1.92
CA GLU A 207 5.41 -21.55 -0.66
C GLU A 207 4.64 -20.24 -0.89
N ASP A 208 3.43 -20.34 -1.44
CA ASP A 208 2.52 -19.19 -1.56
C ASP A 208 1.86 -18.96 -0.20
N SER A 209 2.17 -17.84 0.46
CA SER A 209 1.74 -17.51 1.83
C SER A 209 0.22 -17.42 2.02
N ASP A 210 -0.54 -17.36 0.91
CA ASP A 210 -2.00 -17.26 0.90
C ASP A 210 -2.72 -18.60 0.64
N SER A 211 -1.97 -19.70 0.41
CA SER A 211 -2.56 -21.00 0.03
C SER A 211 -3.29 -21.74 1.17
N LYS A 212 -3.12 -21.32 2.44
CA LYS A 212 -3.66 -22.03 3.62
C LYS A 212 -4.95 -21.48 4.23
N GLU A 213 -5.48 -20.35 3.74
CA GLU A 213 -6.71 -19.77 4.29
C GLU A 213 -7.90 -19.98 3.35
N LYS A 214 -8.39 -21.23 3.21
CA LYS A 214 -9.78 -21.53 2.75
C LYS A 214 -10.21 -23.01 2.78
N GLU A 215 -9.58 -23.86 3.58
CA GLU A 215 -10.10 -25.21 3.84
C GLU A 215 -10.51 -25.34 5.31
N GLU A 216 -11.63 -24.72 5.67
CA GLU A 216 -12.46 -25.18 6.81
C GLU A 216 -13.81 -24.45 6.78
N LYS A 217 -14.81 -25.11 6.18
CA LYS A 217 -16.25 -25.16 6.56
C LYS A 217 -17.14 -25.36 5.34
N SER A 218 -17.54 -26.61 5.13
CA SER A 218 -18.96 -26.99 5.07
C SER A 218 -19.08 -28.51 4.90
N GLU A 219 -19.21 -29.22 6.01
CA GLU A 219 -19.88 -30.52 6.03
C GLU A 219 -21.30 -30.36 6.57
N THR A 220 -22.16 -31.23 6.03
CA THR A 220 -23.51 -31.64 6.45
C THR A 220 -24.72 -30.90 5.83
N PRO A 221 -25.84 -31.61 5.60
CA PRO A 221 -25.98 -32.85 4.83
C PRO A 221 -27.18 -32.79 3.83
N LYS A 222 -27.23 -33.76 2.92
CA LYS A 222 -28.32 -34.01 1.96
C LYS A 222 -29.65 -34.35 2.66
N ASP A 223 -30.75 -33.84 2.13
CA ASP A 223 -32.02 -34.58 2.09
C ASP A 223 -32.79 -34.27 0.80
N ASP A 224 -33.39 -35.32 0.24
CA ASP A 224 -34.07 -35.41 -1.06
C ASP A 224 -35.54 -34.94 -0.99
N SER A 225 -36.06 -34.31 -2.05
CA SER A 225 -37.33 -34.71 -2.72
C SER A 225 -37.80 -33.75 -3.84
N LEU A 226 -37.70 -34.24 -5.08
CA LEU A 226 -38.68 -34.30 -6.18
C LEU A 226 -39.63 -33.12 -6.56
N SER A 227 -39.53 -32.82 -7.88
CA SER A 227 -40.58 -32.69 -8.92
C SER A 227 -41.39 -31.40 -9.16
N GLU A 228 -41.17 -30.89 -10.39
CA GLU A 228 -42.13 -30.51 -11.45
C GLU A 228 -42.94 -29.19 -11.43
N ASN A 229 -42.63 -28.41 -12.48
CA ASN A 229 -43.51 -27.83 -13.51
C ASN A 229 -44.03 -26.38 -13.45
N SER A 230 -43.74 -25.73 -14.59
CA SER A 230 -44.58 -24.86 -15.44
C SER A 230 -44.70 -23.35 -15.17
N ASN A 231 -44.11 -22.64 -16.13
CA ASN A 231 -44.64 -21.55 -16.97
C ASN A 231 -44.81 -20.10 -16.47
N GLU A 232 -44.11 -19.26 -17.23
CA GLU A 232 -44.57 -18.05 -17.94
C GLU A 232 -44.42 -16.65 -17.29
N GLU A 233 -43.53 -15.91 -17.97
CA GLU A 233 -43.67 -14.54 -18.49
C GLU A 233 -43.39 -13.30 -17.61
N ASN A 234 -42.26 -12.69 -18.00
CA ASN A 234 -42.08 -11.31 -18.43
C ASN A 234 -41.85 -10.16 -17.42
N ASN A 235 -40.68 -9.55 -17.66
CA ASN A 235 -40.32 -8.15 -17.56
C ASN A 235 -40.01 -7.52 -16.19
N SER A 236 -38.69 -7.45 -15.97
CA SER A 236 -37.90 -6.21 -16.03
C SER A 236 -37.62 -5.46 -14.73
N THR A 237 -36.35 -5.04 -14.66
CA THR A 237 -35.69 -4.00 -13.86
C THR A 237 -35.07 -4.36 -12.51
N ASP A 238 -33.73 -4.33 -12.53
CA ASP A 238 -32.79 -3.84 -11.53
C ASP A 238 -32.72 -4.51 -10.15
N ALA A 239 -31.91 -5.56 -10.09
CA ALA A 239 -30.99 -5.78 -8.98
C ALA A 239 -29.81 -6.62 -9.48
N GLU A 240 -28.61 -6.06 -9.50
CA GLU A 240 -27.31 -6.73 -9.27
C GLU A 240 -26.14 -5.76 -9.59
N GLU A 241 -25.76 -4.94 -8.60
CA GLU A 241 -24.41 -4.36 -8.53
C GLU A 241 -23.73 -4.89 -7.26
N GLU A 242 -23.09 -6.06 -7.34
CA GLU A 242 -21.95 -6.41 -6.50
C GLU A 242 -21.12 -7.52 -7.17
N LYS A 243 -20.02 -7.11 -7.82
CA LYS A 243 -18.72 -7.80 -7.95
C LYS A 243 -18.02 -7.29 -9.22
N ASP A 244 -16.99 -6.49 -9.03
CA ASP A 244 -15.75 -6.65 -9.81
C ASP A 244 -14.66 -5.71 -9.29
N ARG A 245 -13.78 -6.29 -8.47
CA ARG A 245 -12.47 -5.76 -8.09
C ARG A 245 -11.41 -6.80 -8.46
N SER A 246 -11.01 -6.81 -9.71
CA SER A 246 -9.76 -7.41 -10.17
C SER A 246 -9.48 -6.87 -11.56
N ASP A 247 -8.71 -5.79 -11.62
CA ASP A 247 -7.91 -5.39 -12.80
C ASP A 247 -7.06 -4.19 -12.37
N ALA A 248 -5.93 -4.48 -11.74
CA ALA A 248 -4.82 -3.56 -11.58
C ALA A 248 -3.57 -4.29 -12.07
N GLU A 249 -3.27 -4.12 -13.36
CA GLU A 249 -2.08 -4.67 -13.99
C GLU A 249 -0.81 -3.98 -13.50
N PHE A 250 0.18 -4.84 -13.21
CA PHE A 250 1.55 -4.54 -12.86
C PHE A 250 2.27 -3.78 -13.97
N ASN A 251 2.71 -2.55 -13.69
CA ASN A 251 3.78 -1.88 -14.42
C ASN A 251 5.03 -1.83 -13.52
N ILE A 252 5.96 -2.77 -13.75
CA ILE A 252 7.29 -2.77 -13.17
C ILE A 252 8.21 -2.02 -14.14
N VAL A 253 8.55 -0.77 -13.80
CA VAL A 253 9.77 -0.11 -14.29
C VAL A 253 10.56 0.27 -13.04
N ASP A 254 11.65 -0.46 -12.89
CA ASP A 254 12.59 -0.50 -11.78
C ASP A 254 13.39 0.81 -11.65
N SER A 255 13.57 1.24 -10.40
CA SER A 255 14.51 2.28 -10.03
C SER A 255 15.12 1.93 -8.69
N SER A 256 16.46 1.91 -8.68
CA SER A 256 17.41 1.79 -7.56
C SER A 256 17.76 0.34 -7.17
N ILE A 257 19.04 0.00 -6.94
CA ILE A 257 19.86 0.64 -5.92
C ILE A 257 21.37 0.36 -6.10
N ASP A 258 22.15 1.29 -5.57
CA ASP A 258 23.60 1.23 -5.39
C ASP A 258 23.92 0.75 -3.95
N SER A 259 25.15 0.28 -3.75
CA SER A 259 25.86 -0.02 -2.48
C SER A 259 25.65 -1.36 -1.72
N LEU A 260 26.52 -2.32 -2.07
CA LEU A 260 27.62 -2.92 -1.25
C LEU A 260 27.45 -3.08 0.28
N ASN A 261 27.73 -4.30 0.78
CA ASN A 261 28.84 -4.68 1.69
C ASN A 261 28.77 -6.20 1.98
N GLU A 262 29.79 -6.98 1.62
CA GLU A 262 30.96 -7.42 2.42
C GLU A 262 30.64 -8.44 3.52
N ASP A 263 31.20 -9.63 3.29
CA ASP A 263 31.12 -10.88 4.03
C ASP A 263 31.75 -10.81 5.43
N ASP A 264 31.27 -11.65 6.35
CA ASP A 264 32.12 -12.25 7.38
C ASP A 264 31.68 -13.70 7.66
N ASN A 265 32.52 -14.64 7.23
CA ASN A 265 32.40 -16.08 7.41
C ASN A 265 33.15 -16.51 8.68
N LEU A 266 32.51 -17.24 9.60
CA LEU A 266 33.22 -18.12 10.55
C LEU A 266 32.44 -19.42 10.84
N ASN A 267 32.88 -20.48 10.15
CA ASN A 267 33.07 -21.88 10.55
C ASN A 267 32.10 -22.56 11.54
N GLN A 268 31.35 -23.53 10.99
CA GLN A 268 30.81 -24.68 11.71
C GLN A 268 31.95 -25.62 12.15
N SER A 269 31.91 -26.07 13.40
CA SER A 269 32.59 -27.28 13.85
C SER A 269 31.58 -28.24 14.49
N GLU A 270 31.87 -29.52 14.28
CA GLU A 270 31.00 -30.69 14.38
C GLU A 270 30.37 -30.92 15.77
N THR A 271 29.07 -31.22 15.78
CA THR A 271 28.36 -31.76 16.95
C THR A 271 28.65 -33.25 17.11
N LYS A 272 29.32 -33.62 18.21
CA LYS A 272 29.24 -34.96 18.81
C LYS A 272 28.05 -35.03 19.75
N GLU A 273 27.21 -36.04 19.56
CA GLU A 273 26.09 -36.39 20.44
C GLU A 273 26.58 -36.77 21.84
N VAL A 274 25.97 -36.18 22.88
CA VAL A 274 25.88 -36.79 24.21
C VAL A 274 24.46 -36.61 24.75
N ARG A 275 23.83 -37.75 25.03
CA ARG A 275 22.52 -37.93 25.66
C ARG A 275 22.64 -37.64 27.16
N GLY A 276 21.85 -36.71 27.71
CA GLY A 276 21.87 -36.44 29.15
C GLY A 276 20.84 -35.42 29.66
N ASP A 277 19.78 -35.97 30.26
CA ASP A 277 18.97 -35.43 31.37
C ASP A 277 17.83 -34.39 31.10
N PRO A 278 16.53 -34.77 31.23
CA PRO A 278 15.36 -33.89 31.02
C PRO A 278 15.15 -32.78 32.08
N SER A 279 16.07 -32.59 33.03
CA SER A 279 15.90 -31.67 34.16
C SER A 279 16.46 -30.25 33.95
N LEU A 280 17.15 -29.99 32.83
CA LEU A 280 17.68 -28.66 32.49
C LEU A 280 16.71 -27.76 31.69
N GLN A 281 15.57 -28.29 31.23
CA GLN A 281 14.59 -27.53 30.45
C GLN A 281 13.74 -26.53 31.26
N LYS A 282 13.82 -26.52 32.60
CA LYS A 282 13.09 -25.56 33.45
C LYS A 282 13.84 -24.27 33.82
N LYS A 283 15.11 -24.12 33.42
CA LYS A 283 15.88 -22.86 33.62
C LYS A 283 15.91 -21.94 32.39
N GLY A 284 15.60 -22.44 31.19
CA GLY A 284 15.53 -21.64 29.96
C GLY A 284 14.30 -20.72 29.88
N GLN A 285 13.18 -21.09 30.49
CA GLN A 285 11.93 -20.30 30.45
C GLN A 285 11.93 -19.09 31.39
N LYS A 286 12.83 -19.02 32.38
CA LYS A 286 12.94 -17.85 33.28
C LYS A 286 13.82 -16.71 32.75
N ASN A 287 14.58 -16.93 31.68
CA ASN A 287 15.42 -15.88 31.06
C ASN A 287 14.81 -15.22 29.82
N LEU A 288 13.72 -15.76 29.25
CA LEU A 288 13.03 -15.16 28.10
C LEU A 288 12.19 -13.91 28.45
N LEU A 289 11.94 -13.67 29.74
CA LEU A 289 11.22 -12.48 30.26
C LEU A 289 12.14 -11.27 30.50
N LYS A 290 13.44 -11.36 30.18
CA LYS A 290 14.45 -10.39 30.63
C LYS A 290 14.85 -9.29 29.64
N ASP A 291 14.57 -9.44 28.35
CA ASP A 291 14.94 -8.42 27.37
C ASP A 291 13.85 -7.37 27.24
N LYS A 292 13.61 -6.66 28.35
CA LYS A 292 12.87 -5.40 28.34
C LYS A 292 13.69 -4.38 27.56
N TYR A 293 13.01 -3.60 26.74
CA TYR A 293 13.60 -2.44 26.09
C TYR A 293 14.23 -1.51 27.14
N LYS A 294 15.45 -1.09 26.87
CA LYS A 294 16.27 -0.18 27.68
C LYS A 294 16.69 1.01 26.84
N ILE A 295 16.82 2.13 27.54
CA ILE A 295 17.40 3.34 27.00
C ILE A 295 18.70 3.59 27.75
N PHE A 296 19.80 3.81 27.03
CA PHE A 296 21.09 4.08 27.66
C PHE A 296 21.09 5.42 28.39
N THR A 297 20.58 6.47 27.75
CA THR A 297 20.43 7.80 28.34
C THR A 297 19.41 8.62 27.56
N ASN A 298 18.64 9.47 28.28
CA ASN A 298 17.68 10.41 27.69
C ASN A 298 18.20 11.86 27.71
N GLU A 299 19.44 12.07 28.17
CA GLU A 299 20.00 13.40 28.44
C GLU A 299 20.06 14.29 27.19
N TYR A 300 20.19 13.69 26.02
CA TYR A 300 20.43 14.39 24.76
C TYR A 300 19.20 14.45 23.84
N ASP A 301 18.12 13.78 24.25
CA ASP A 301 16.86 13.80 23.54
C ASP A 301 16.25 15.21 23.58
N GLU A 302 15.58 15.60 22.51
CA GLU A 302 14.95 16.91 22.45
C GLU A 302 13.53 16.85 21.89
N VAL A 303 12.66 17.68 22.48
CA VAL A 303 11.35 18.02 21.92
C VAL A 303 11.43 19.48 21.48
N LYS A 304 11.18 19.75 20.21
CA LYS A 304 11.23 21.11 19.65
C LYS A 304 9.97 21.45 18.88
N GLU A 305 9.55 22.70 18.98
CA GLU A 305 8.55 23.24 18.06
C GLU A 305 9.19 23.51 16.70
N ALA A 306 8.43 23.32 15.62
CA ALA A 306 8.91 23.51 14.26
C ALA A 306 9.46 24.92 14.01
N GLU A 307 8.89 25.93 14.67
CA GLU A 307 9.31 27.34 14.57
C GLU A 307 10.72 27.59 15.11
N ASN A 308 11.21 26.72 16.02
CA ASN A 308 12.52 26.83 16.64
C ASN A 308 13.60 25.96 15.96
N LEU A 309 13.23 25.22 14.91
CA LEU A 309 14.15 24.34 14.20
C LEU A 309 14.82 25.02 13.00
N GLU A 310 14.18 26.03 12.41
CA GLU A 310 14.66 26.70 11.22
C GLU A 310 14.26 28.17 11.15
N ASN A 311 14.95 28.90 10.29
CA ASN A 311 14.65 30.31 10.03
C ASN A 311 13.28 30.46 9.38
N GLU A 312 12.57 31.52 9.75
CA GLU A 312 11.20 31.77 9.29
C GLU A 312 11.11 31.89 7.76
N ASP A 313 12.07 32.54 7.11
CA ASP A 313 12.11 32.69 5.64
C ASP A 313 12.20 31.33 4.93
N GLU A 314 12.98 30.40 5.47
CA GLU A 314 13.12 29.06 4.90
C GLU A 314 11.85 28.23 5.11
N ILE A 315 11.23 28.32 6.30
CA ILE A 315 9.92 27.69 6.56
C ILE A 315 8.87 28.22 5.57
N ILE A 316 8.84 29.52 5.31
CA ILE A 316 7.92 30.13 4.32
C ILE A 316 8.22 29.62 2.91
N ARG A 317 9.50 29.50 2.52
CA ARG A 317 9.90 28.96 1.22
C ARG A 317 9.45 27.51 1.05
N LEU A 318 9.72 26.66 2.03
CA LEU A 318 9.29 25.27 2.02
C LEU A 318 7.77 25.15 2.00
N ARG A 319 7.05 26.02 2.72
CA ARG A 319 5.58 26.09 2.66
C ARG A 319 5.08 26.43 1.27
N LYS A 320 5.71 27.37 0.55
CA LYS A 320 5.34 27.68 -0.84
C LYS A 320 5.51 26.47 -1.76
N ASN A 321 6.54 25.66 -1.57
CA ASN A 321 6.71 24.42 -2.32
C ASN A 321 5.57 23.43 -2.02
N LEU A 322 5.24 23.22 -0.74
CA LEU A 322 4.09 22.39 -0.35
C LEU A 322 2.77 22.90 -0.97
N ASP A 323 2.55 24.22 -0.98
CA ASP A 323 1.36 24.83 -1.58
C ASP A 323 1.30 24.61 -3.11
N GLN A 324 2.43 24.60 -3.82
CA GLN A 324 2.49 24.25 -5.25
C GLN A 324 2.16 22.78 -5.52
N GLN A 325 2.55 21.87 -4.64
CA GLN A 325 2.14 20.47 -4.75
C GLN A 325 0.64 20.31 -4.47
N LEU A 326 0.08 21.12 -3.56
CA LEU A 326 -1.34 21.11 -3.23
C LEU A 326 -2.23 21.61 -4.37
N THR A 327 -1.81 22.60 -5.18
CA THR A 327 -2.68 23.16 -6.25
C THR A 327 -3.17 22.11 -7.23
N ASN A 328 -2.34 21.12 -7.57
CA ASN A 328 -2.73 20.04 -8.48
C ASN A 328 -3.72 19.05 -7.87
N LEU A 329 -3.82 19.03 -6.53
CA LEU A 329 -4.66 18.11 -5.76
C LEU A 329 -5.88 18.80 -5.14
N GLN A 330 -5.97 20.13 -5.18
CA GLN A 330 -7.01 20.93 -4.52
C GLN A 330 -8.44 20.50 -4.88
N ASN A 331 -8.69 20.14 -6.14
CA ASN A 331 -10.03 19.72 -6.58
C ASN A 331 -10.47 18.36 -5.99
N ILE A 332 -9.52 17.43 -5.84
CA ILE A 332 -9.77 16.12 -5.23
C ILE A 332 -9.96 16.33 -3.71
N ILE A 333 -9.05 17.10 -3.11
CA ILE A 333 -9.06 17.46 -1.69
C ILE A 333 -10.36 18.14 -1.26
N ALA A 334 -10.86 19.11 -2.03
CA ALA A 334 -12.09 19.83 -1.70
C ALA A 334 -13.32 18.91 -1.71
N LYS A 335 -13.42 18.01 -2.70
CA LYS A 335 -14.52 17.02 -2.77
C LYS A 335 -14.48 16.06 -1.58
N LEU A 336 -13.28 15.59 -1.22
CA LEU A 336 -13.06 14.69 -0.08
C LEU A 336 -13.36 15.36 1.25
N ALA A 337 -12.85 16.58 1.45
CA ALA A 337 -13.12 17.37 2.64
C ALA A 337 -14.63 17.63 2.80
N ASN A 338 -15.32 17.97 1.71
CA ASN A 338 -16.78 18.15 1.73
C ASN A 338 -17.54 16.84 1.98
N LYS A 339 -17.01 15.68 1.55
CA LYS A 339 -17.59 14.36 1.82
C LYS A 339 -17.44 14.01 3.30
N LEU A 340 -16.24 14.15 3.86
CA LEU A 340 -15.97 13.91 5.28
C LEU A 340 -16.76 14.87 6.16
N GLN A 341 -16.75 16.17 5.82
CA GLN A 341 -17.52 17.19 6.53
C GLN A 341 -19.01 16.87 6.53
N ARG A 342 -19.60 16.48 5.39
CA ARG A 342 -21.01 16.06 5.34
C ARG A 342 -21.28 14.82 6.19
N GLN A 343 -20.39 13.82 6.19
CA GLN A 343 -20.57 12.61 6.99
C GLN A 343 -20.44 12.87 8.50
N LEU A 344 -19.56 13.79 8.90
CA LEU A 344 -19.41 14.20 10.30
C LEU A 344 -20.58 15.09 10.75
N LEU A 345 -20.95 16.09 9.96
CA LEU A 345 -22.14 16.92 10.21
C LEU A 345 -23.44 16.09 10.22
N ALA A 346 -23.58 15.10 9.34
CA ALA A 346 -24.75 14.21 9.34
C ALA A 346 -24.88 13.38 10.62
N LYS A 347 -23.79 13.14 11.36
CA LYS A 347 -23.84 12.54 12.70
C LYS A 347 -24.09 13.57 13.82
N GLN A 348 -23.78 14.83 13.56
CA GLN A 348 -24.19 15.94 14.41
C GLN A 348 -25.67 16.28 14.20
N ASN A 349 -26.29 15.82 13.10
CA ASN A 349 -27.69 16.08 12.85
C ASN A 349 -28.56 15.41 13.91
N ARG A 350 -29.35 16.30 14.51
CA ARG A 350 -30.32 16.11 15.57
C ARG A 350 -31.29 14.99 15.21
N SER A 351 -31.30 13.92 16.00
CA SER A 351 -32.38 12.94 15.95
C SER A 351 -33.56 13.45 16.77
N TRP A 352 -34.79 13.23 16.31
CA TRP A 352 -35.98 13.54 17.08
C TRP A 352 -36.48 12.27 17.77
N GLU A 353 -36.77 12.35 19.06
CA GLU A 353 -37.59 11.35 19.74
C GLU A 353 -39.06 11.76 19.59
N PHE A 354 -39.88 10.83 19.11
CA PHE A 354 -41.32 11.02 18.89
C PHE A 354 -42.10 10.20 19.92
N ASP A 355 -43.42 10.47 20.00
CA ASP A 355 -44.31 9.74 20.91
C ASP A 355 -43.90 9.94 22.38
N LEU A 356 -43.64 11.19 22.77
CA LEU A 356 -43.35 11.58 24.15
C LEU A 356 -44.57 12.20 24.81
N GLU A 357 -44.66 12.06 26.14
CA GLU A 357 -45.72 12.69 26.95
C GLU A 357 -45.50 14.18 27.16
N GLU A 358 -44.26 14.65 27.01
CA GLU A 358 -43.85 16.05 27.16
C GLU A 358 -42.79 16.43 26.10
N GLY A 359 -42.68 17.73 25.81
CA GLY A 359 -41.71 18.26 24.85
C GLY A 359 -42.30 19.27 23.87
N MET A 360 -41.73 19.36 22.68
CA MET A 360 -42.25 20.18 21.60
C MET A 360 -43.39 19.44 20.89
N LEU A 361 -44.50 20.11 20.61
CA LEU A 361 -45.69 19.45 20.07
C LEU A 361 -45.48 19.00 18.62
N ASP A 362 -45.77 17.74 18.29
CA ASP A 362 -45.58 17.21 16.95
C ASP A 362 -46.78 17.53 16.04
N ALA A 363 -46.62 18.52 15.15
CA ALA A 363 -47.69 19.01 14.29
C ALA A 363 -48.32 17.92 13.39
N SER A 364 -47.56 16.88 13.01
CA SER A 364 -48.09 15.75 12.24
C SER A 364 -49.09 14.88 13.00
N LYS A 365 -49.06 14.92 14.34
CA LYS A 365 -49.92 14.10 15.21
C LYS A 365 -51.00 14.92 15.92
N LEU A 366 -51.16 16.20 15.55
CA LEU A 366 -52.14 17.11 16.14
C LEU A 366 -53.58 16.60 16.04
N SER A 367 -53.92 15.92 14.94
CA SER A 367 -55.23 15.31 14.74
C SER A 367 -55.56 14.25 15.80
N ARG A 368 -54.55 13.57 16.34
CA ARG A 368 -54.71 12.55 17.38
C ARG A 368 -55.17 13.12 18.71
N VAL A 369 -54.76 14.35 19.03
CA VAL A 369 -55.23 15.09 20.22
C VAL A 369 -56.75 15.27 20.19
N ILE A 370 -57.32 15.42 19.00
CA ILE A 370 -58.77 15.61 18.79
C ILE A 370 -59.49 14.26 18.74
N ILE A 371 -58.92 13.27 18.04
CA ILE A 371 -59.57 11.98 17.77
C ILE A 371 -59.49 11.03 18.98
N ASP A 372 -58.39 11.06 19.73
CA ASP A 372 -58.15 10.19 20.89
C ASP A 372 -57.45 10.97 22.03
N PRO A 373 -58.22 11.75 22.82
CA PRO A 373 -57.69 12.62 23.87
C PRO A 373 -57.01 11.87 25.03
N LEU A 374 -57.19 10.55 25.13
CA LEU A 374 -56.61 9.72 26.19
C LEU A 374 -55.18 9.26 25.86
N TYR A 375 -54.69 9.51 24.64
CA TYR A 375 -53.35 9.13 24.19
C TYR A 375 -52.36 10.31 24.29
N SER A 376 -51.56 10.34 25.36
CA SER A 376 -50.66 11.46 25.73
C SER A 376 -49.45 11.68 24.82
N LEU A 377 -49.10 10.70 23.98
CA LEU A 377 -47.84 10.65 23.21
C LEU A 377 -47.85 11.52 21.93
N SER A 378 -48.14 12.82 22.05
CA SER A 378 -48.20 13.77 20.92
C SER A 378 -47.01 14.74 20.85
N TYR A 379 -46.03 14.59 21.74
CA TYR A 379 -44.85 15.43 21.78
C TYR A 379 -43.64 14.75 21.15
N LYS A 380 -42.69 15.59 20.73
CA LYS A 380 -41.37 15.21 20.26
C LYS A 380 -40.33 16.05 20.97
N ASN A 381 -39.14 15.50 21.15
CA ASN A 381 -38.03 16.24 21.71
C ASN A 381 -36.80 16.07 20.83
N GLU A 382 -35.99 17.11 20.79
CA GLU A 382 -34.73 17.07 20.06
C GLU A 382 -33.74 16.26 20.92
N LYS A 383 -33.30 15.11 20.40
CA LYS A 383 -32.29 14.29 21.06
C LYS A 383 -30.92 14.88 20.73
N GLU A 384 -30.28 15.48 21.73
CA GLU A 384 -28.89 15.88 21.64
C GLU A 384 -28.02 14.62 21.54
N ILE A 385 -27.37 14.46 20.40
CA ILE A 385 -26.28 13.49 20.26
C ILE A 385 -25.02 14.22 20.73
N GLU A 386 -24.50 13.85 21.89
CA GLU A 386 -23.18 14.27 22.32
C GLU A 386 -22.14 13.69 21.34
N PHE A 387 -21.69 14.51 20.39
CA PHE A 387 -20.44 14.22 19.71
C PHE A 387 -19.35 14.29 20.77
N LYS A 388 -18.84 13.13 21.19
CA LYS A 388 -17.76 13.05 22.19
C LYS A 388 -16.66 14.02 21.82
N ASP A 389 -16.25 14.85 22.77
CA ASP A 389 -15.11 15.75 22.60
C ASP A 389 -13.91 14.91 22.14
N THR A 390 -13.49 15.12 20.90
CA THR A 390 -12.55 14.26 20.20
C THR A 390 -11.27 15.02 19.86
N VAL A 391 -10.14 14.39 20.15
CA VAL A 391 -8.82 14.84 19.73
C VAL A 391 -8.16 13.78 18.85
N VAL A 392 -7.55 14.25 17.76
CA VAL A 392 -6.77 13.43 16.84
C VAL A 392 -5.31 13.89 16.86
N THR A 393 -4.39 12.98 17.17
CA THR A 393 -2.95 13.23 17.08
C THR A 393 -2.38 12.52 15.88
N LEU A 394 -1.79 13.27 14.94
CA LEU A 394 -1.07 12.74 13.80
C LEU A 394 0.41 12.64 14.17
N LEU A 395 0.98 11.43 14.18
CA LEU A 395 2.40 11.18 14.39
C LEU A 395 3.05 10.78 13.06
N ILE A 396 3.95 11.62 12.55
CA ILE A 396 4.53 11.48 11.22
C ILE A 396 5.99 11.07 11.34
N ASP A 397 6.36 10.02 10.61
CA ASP A 397 7.74 9.59 10.50
C ASP A 397 8.53 10.58 9.65
N ASN A 398 9.61 11.12 10.22
CA ASN A 398 10.58 11.96 9.56
C ASN A 398 11.89 11.18 9.34
N SER A 399 11.80 9.90 9.01
CA SER A 399 12.93 9.05 8.64
C SER A 399 13.49 9.36 7.24
N GLY A 400 14.69 8.87 6.96
CA GLY A 400 15.37 9.02 5.68
C GLY A 400 14.72 8.24 4.55
N SER A 401 14.02 7.14 4.85
CA SER A 401 13.22 6.39 3.87
C SER A 401 12.05 7.22 3.36
N MET A 402 11.52 8.14 4.18
CA MET A 402 10.43 9.03 3.80
C MET A 402 10.83 10.10 2.78
N ARG A 403 12.10 10.21 2.39
CA ARG A 403 12.61 11.26 1.49
C ARG A 403 11.88 11.32 0.14
N GLY A 404 11.68 12.54 -0.33
CA GLY A 404 11.07 12.81 -1.64
C GLY A 404 9.54 12.70 -1.59
N ARG A 405 8.99 11.71 -2.30
CA ARG A 405 7.53 11.58 -2.46
C ARG A 405 6.81 11.22 -1.15
N PRO A 406 7.24 10.24 -0.34
CA PRO A 406 6.50 9.82 0.86
C PRO A 406 6.26 10.94 1.88
N ILE A 407 7.29 11.72 2.22
CA ILE A 407 7.15 12.85 3.15
C ILE A 407 6.26 13.95 2.59
N SER A 408 6.30 14.17 1.27
CA SER A 408 5.40 15.12 0.60
C SER A 408 3.94 14.66 0.73
N VAL A 409 3.68 13.36 0.53
CA VAL A 409 2.36 12.74 0.72
C VAL A 409 1.90 12.91 2.18
N ALA A 410 2.77 12.63 3.15
CA ALA A 410 2.46 12.77 4.57
C ALA A 410 2.13 14.22 4.97
N ALA A 411 2.92 15.19 4.49
CA ALA A 411 2.69 16.61 4.75
C ALA A 411 1.36 17.11 4.16
N ILE A 412 1.05 16.69 2.93
CA ILE A 412 -0.23 16.98 2.27
C ILE A 412 -1.39 16.36 3.05
N CYS A 413 -1.26 15.09 3.44
CA CYS A 413 -2.25 14.38 4.25
C CYS A 413 -2.54 15.13 5.56
N ALA A 414 -1.49 15.48 6.31
CA ALA A 414 -1.61 16.19 7.57
C ALA A 414 -2.30 17.56 7.42
N ASP A 415 -1.98 18.30 6.36
CA ASP A 415 -2.61 19.58 6.05
C ASP A 415 -4.13 19.41 5.78
N ILE A 416 -4.49 18.46 4.91
CA ILE A 416 -5.89 18.19 4.56
C ILE A 416 -6.70 17.74 5.79
N LEU A 417 -6.18 16.77 6.54
CA LEU A 417 -6.86 16.21 7.69
C LEU A 417 -7.06 17.27 8.77
N SER A 418 -6.01 18.02 9.11
CA SER A 418 -6.10 19.09 10.10
C SER A 418 -7.14 20.13 9.72
N ARG A 419 -7.15 20.59 8.45
CA ARG A 419 -8.14 21.55 7.95
C ARG A 419 -9.57 21.00 8.00
N THR A 420 -9.76 19.71 7.72
CA THR A 420 -11.09 19.12 7.60
C THR A 420 -11.68 18.78 8.97
N LEU A 421 -10.87 18.22 9.87
CA LEU A 421 -11.27 17.86 11.22
C LEU A 421 -11.55 19.11 12.08
N GLU A 422 -10.73 20.16 11.99
CA GLU A 422 -10.98 21.41 12.73
C GLU A 422 -12.28 22.09 12.31
N ARG A 423 -12.67 21.99 11.02
CA ARG A 423 -13.98 22.47 10.56
C ARG A 423 -15.15 21.71 11.17
N CYS A 424 -14.92 20.50 11.65
CA CYS A 424 -15.88 19.65 12.34
C CYS A 424 -15.72 19.74 13.87
N ALA A 425 -15.07 20.80 14.38
CA ALA A 425 -14.80 21.03 15.80
C ALA A 425 -13.96 19.94 16.49
N VAL A 426 -13.24 19.11 15.72
CA VAL A 426 -12.29 18.11 16.25
C VAL A 426 -10.93 18.78 16.39
N LYS A 427 -10.31 18.67 17.58
CA LYS A 427 -8.96 19.19 17.81
C LYS A 427 -7.93 18.28 17.19
N VAL A 428 -6.89 18.87 16.59
CA VAL A 428 -5.85 18.12 15.86
C VAL A 428 -4.46 18.53 16.33
N GLU A 429 -3.66 17.56 16.75
CA GLU A 429 -2.22 17.72 17.01
C GLU A 429 -1.41 17.10 15.86
N ILE A 430 -0.32 17.74 15.43
CA ILE A 430 0.59 17.22 14.40
C ILE A 430 2.00 17.17 14.99
N LEU A 431 2.50 15.94 15.11
CA LEU A 431 3.78 15.58 15.67
C LEU A 431 4.65 14.91 14.60
N GLY A 432 5.96 15.12 14.70
CA GLY A 432 6.97 14.44 13.91
C GLY A 432 8.00 13.77 14.80
N PHE A 433 8.64 12.71 14.31
CA PHE A 433 9.73 12.06 15.04
C PHE A 433 10.86 11.66 14.10
N THR A 434 12.08 11.82 14.58
CA THR A 434 13.32 11.41 13.93
C THR A 434 14.42 11.37 14.97
N THR A 435 15.66 11.12 14.55
CA THR A 435 16.86 11.21 15.38
C THR A 435 17.60 12.52 15.14
N LYS A 436 18.39 12.99 16.12
CA LYS A 436 19.16 14.22 15.96
C LYS A 436 20.25 14.06 14.91
N ASN A 437 20.89 12.90 14.88
CA ASN A 437 22.05 12.59 14.05
C ASN A 437 21.91 11.19 13.42
N TRP A 438 22.66 10.96 12.35
CA TRP A 438 22.80 9.65 11.73
C TRP A 438 23.81 8.81 12.51
N LYS A 439 23.54 7.51 12.62
CA LYS A 439 24.42 6.51 13.23
C LYS A 439 24.74 6.81 14.69
N GLY A 440 23.75 7.32 15.43
CA GLY A 440 23.89 7.68 16.84
C GLY A 440 24.17 9.17 17.06
N GLY A 441 24.51 9.51 18.29
CA GLY A 441 24.83 10.88 18.69
C GLY A 441 25.63 10.93 19.98
N LYS A 442 25.33 11.90 20.84
CA LYS A 442 26.02 12.05 22.13
C LYS A 442 25.76 10.86 23.05
N SER A 443 24.62 10.19 22.91
CA SER A 443 24.33 8.94 23.61
C SER A 443 25.33 7.84 23.26
N ARG A 444 25.70 7.70 21.98
CA ARG A 444 26.71 6.75 21.50
C ARG A 444 28.11 7.13 21.98
N GLU A 445 28.46 8.42 21.94
CA GLU A 445 29.74 8.92 22.45
C GLU A 445 29.89 8.64 23.94
N LYS A 446 28.86 8.94 24.75
CA LYS A 446 28.85 8.66 26.19
C LYS A 446 28.94 7.16 26.48
N TRP A 447 28.32 6.31 25.67
CA TRP A 447 28.47 4.85 25.78
C TRP A 447 29.90 4.40 25.49
N ASN A 448 30.53 4.95 24.46
CA ASN A 448 31.94 4.68 24.14
C ASN A 448 32.87 5.11 25.28
N SER A 449 32.62 6.28 25.88
CA SER A 449 33.40 6.79 27.03
C SER A 449 33.17 5.98 28.31
N ASN A 450 32.01 5.33 28.47
CA ASN A 450 31.67 4.52 29.63
C ASN A 450 32.09 3.04 29.50
N ASN A 451 33.19 2.75 28.81
CA ASN A 451 33.72 1.39 28.60
C ASN A 451 32.76 0.42 27.88
N LYS A 452 31.82 0.92 27.09
CA LYS A 452 30.95 0.11 26.22
C LYS A 452 30.21 -1.03 26.96
N PRO A 453 29.35 -0.71 27.95
CA PRO A 453 28.58 -1.73 28.65
C PRO A 453 27.75 -2.56 27.66
N ARG A 454 27.68 -3.87 27.90
CA ARG A 454 26.92 -4.82 27.06
C ARG A 454 25.41 -4.55 27.15
N ASN A 455 24.71 -4.74 26.04
CA ASN A 455 23.27 -4.53 25.89
C ASN A 455 22.82 -3.16 26.42
N PRO A 456 23.39 -2.06 25.88
CA PRO A 456 23.11 -0.71 26.39
C PRO A 456 21.69 -0.24 26.07
N GLY A 457 20.99 -0.93 25.16
CA GLY A 457 19.71 -0.48 24.62
C GLY A 457 19.89 0.63 23.59
N ARG A 458 18.95 1.59 23.53
CA ARG A 458 19.01 2.70 22.57
C ARG A 458 20.27 3.55 22.76
N LEU A 459 20.91 3.91 21.64
CA LEU A 459 22.14 4.71 21.60
C LEU A 459 22.09 5.97 20.72
N ASN A 460 20.96 6.28 20.09
CA ASN A 460 20.80 7.51 19.31
C ASN A 460 19.94 8.53 20.07
N ASP A 461 20.22 9.81 19.87
CA ASP A 461 19.50 10.91 20.49
C ASP A 461 18.21 11.19 19.71
N LEU A 462 17.07 11.23 20.39
CA LEU A 462 15.77 11.47 19.75
C LEU A 462 15.55 12.96 19.45
N ARG A 463 14.82 13.20 18.37
CA ARG A 463 14.25 14.51 18.04
C ARG A 463 12.76 14.34 17.77
N HIS A 464 11.97 14.84 18.71
CA HIS A 464 10.53 14.96 18.57
C HIS A 464 10.15 16.39 18.17
N ILE A 465 9.24 16.51 17.22
CA ILE A 465 8.89 17.77 16.58
C ILE A 465 7.40 18.04 16.78
N ILE A 466 7.07 19.23 17.26
CA ILE A 466 5.68 19.69 17.34
C ILE A 466 5.47 20.66 16.17
N TYR A 467 4.78 20.20 15.12
CA TYR A 467 4.41 21.06 13.99
C TYR A 467 3.21 21.93 14.33
N LYS A 468 2.24 21.36 15.07
CA LYS A 468 1.03 22.02 15.52
C LYS A 468 0.54 21.38 16.80
N ALA A 469 0.40 22.15 17.87
CA ALA A 469 -0.27 21.72 19.10
C ALA A 469 -1.79 21.60 18.92
N ALA A 470 -2.44 20.72 19.71
CA ALA A 470 -3.89 20.47 19.64
C ALA A 470 -4.74 21.76 19.75
N ASP A 471 -4.35 22.69 20.63
CA ASP A 471 -5.12 23.92 20.92
C ASP A 471 -4.78 25.09 19.98
N LYS A 472 -3.73 24.97 19.16
CA LYS A 472 -3.34 26.03 18.22
C LYS A 472 -4.08 25.84 16.90
N PRO A 473 -4.88 26.81 16.41
CA PRO A 473 -5.62 26.66 15.16
C PRO A 473 -4.70 26.40 13.96
N TRP A 474 -5.13 25.59 12.99
CA TRP A 474 -4.35 25.26 11.80
C TRP A 474 -3.79 26.50 11.09
N ARG A 475 -4.58 27.58 10.99
CA ARG A 475 -4.19 28.82 10.30
C ARG A 475 -2.90 29.44 10.83
N GLN A 476 -2.62 29.27 12.13
CA GLN A 476 -1.41 29.82 12.77
C GLN A 476 -0.20 28.91 12.58
N SER A 477 -0.41 27.60 12.47
CA SER A 477 0.66 26.60 12.38
C SER A 477 0.91 26.10 10.94
N LYS A 478 0.12 26.52 9.95
CA LYS A 478 0.21 26.01 8.57
C LYS A 478 1.59 26.14 7.95
N LYS A 479 2.35 27.19 8.31
CA LYS A 479 3.71 27.42 7.79
C LYS A 479 4.66 26.31 8.24
N ASN A 480 4.49 25.85 9.48
CA ASN A 480 5.34 24.84 10.11
C ASN A 480 5.33 23.51 9.37
N LEU A 481 4.22 23.17 8.68
CA LEU A 481 4.11 21.94 7.90
C LEU A 481 5.12 21.89 6.74
N GLY A 482 5.55 23.05 6.21
CA GLY A 482 6.58 23.11 5.17
C GLY A 482 7.91 22.52 5.63
N LEU A 483 8.23 22.59 6.93
CA LEU A 483 9.47 22.07 7.48
C LEU A 483 9.65 20.55 7.25
N MET A 484 8.56 19.80 7.07
CA MET A 484 8.63 18.36 6.72
C MET A 484 9.39 18.10 5.42
N LEU A 485 9.39 19.05 4.47
CA LEU A 485 10.06 18.91 3.17
C LEU A 485 11.56 19.18 3.22
N LYS A 486 12.13 19.48 4.40
CA LYS A 486 13.55 19.81 4.53
C LYS A 486 14.42 18.55 4.50
N GLU A 487 15.32 18.46 3.51
CA GLU A 487 16.20 17.30 3.31
C GLU A 487 17.07 16.95 4.54
N GLY A 488 17.62 17.96 5.23
CA GLY A 488 18.48 17.77 6.41
C GLY A 488 17.76 17.39 7.70
N LEU A 489 16.42 17.36 7.69
CA LEU A 489 15.63 16.95 8.85
C LEU A 489 15.57 15.41 8.95
N LEU A 490 15.51 14.73 7.80
CA LEU A 490 15.16 13.32 7.68
C LEU A 490 16.34 12.39 7.98
N LYS A 491 16.24 11.61 9.06
CA LYS A 491 17.31 10.73 9.61
C LYS A 491 16.83 9.31 9.97
N GLU A 492 17.33 8.71 11.04
CA GLU A 492 16.88 7.39 11.54
C GLU A 492 15.60 7.53 12.39
N ASN A 493 14.94 6.42 12.66
CA ASN A 493 13.66 6.37 13.39
C ASN A 493 13.64 5.32 14.51
N ILE A 494 12.98 5.69 15.61
CA ILE A 494 12.77 4.82 16.79
C ILE A 494 11.30 4.93 17.19
N ASP A 495 10.46 4.26 16.41
CA ASP A 495 9.01 4.38 16.39
C ASP A 495 8.36 4.06 17.75
N GLY A 496 8.85 3.04 18.46
CA GLY A 496 8.27 2.65 19.75
C GLY A 496 8.35 3.78 20.79
N GLU A 497 9.47 4.51 20.86
CA GLU A 497 9.59 5.66 21.78
C GLU A 497 8.79 6.87 21.30
N ALA A 498 8.75 7.10 19.98
CA ALA A 498 7.93 8.17 19.40
C ALA A 498 6.43 7.94 19.66
N LEU A 499 5.97 6.70 19.53
CA LEU A 499 4.59 6.30 19.80
C LEU A 499 4.24 6.49 21.27
N LEU A 500 5.13 6.07 22.19
CA LEU A 500 4.93 6.28 23.61
C LEU A 500 4.94 7.78 23.99
N TRP A 501 5.78 8.58 23.35
CA TRP A 501 5.79 10.03 23.52
C TRP A 501 4.48 10.67 23.08
N ALA A 502 3.99 10.34 21.89
CA ALA A 502 2.71 10.84 21.38
C ALA A 502 1.53 10.37 22.27
N PHE A 503 1.53 9.10 22.67
CA PHE A 503 0.54 8.54 23.60
C PHE A 503 0.50 9.28 24.92
N ASN A 504 1.65 9.51 25.57
CA ASN A 504 1.73 10.21 26.86
C ASN A 504 1.26 11.67 26.78
N ARG A 505 1.41 12.32 25.61
CA ARG A 505 0.84 13.65 25.37
C ARG A 505 -0.67 13.59 25.24
N LEU A 506 -1.16 12.63 24.45
CA LEU A 506 -2.56 12.43 24.17
C LEU A 506 -3.35 11.97 25.40
N GLU A 507 -2.76 11.16 26.26
CA GLU A 507 -3.41 10.66 27.48
C GLU A 507 -3.75 11.80 28.45
N LYS A 508 -2.87 12.79 28.58
CA LYS A 508 -3.04 13.98 29.45
C LYS A 508 -4.13 14.95 28.98
N ARG A 509 -4.67 14.75 27.79
CA ARG A 509 -5.76 15.54 27.21
C ARG A 509 -7.09 15.24 27.91
N LYS A 510 -7.96 16.26 27.99
CA LYS A 510 -9.25 16.18 28.70
C LYS A 510 -10.37 15.60 27.83
N GLU A 511 -10.17 15.64 26.52
CA GLU A 511 -11.07 15.10 25.51
C GLU A 511 -11.37 13.62 25.79
N GLU A 512 -12.64 13.23 25.70
CA GLU A 512 -13.06 11.86 26.01
C GLU A 512 -12.54 10.85 24.98
N ARG A 513 -12.63 11.22 23.71
CA ARG A 513 -12.22 10.35 22.61
C ARG A 513 -10.84 10.77 22.09
N LYS A 514 -9.92 9.81 22.12
CA LYS A 514 -8.51 10.03 21.78
C LYS A 514 -8.11 9.10 20.65
N ILE A 515 -7.70 9.67 19.52
CA ILE A 515 -7.26 8.92 18.34
C ILE A 515 -5.79 9.27 18.07
N LEU A 516 -4.96 8.25 17.98
CA LEU A 516 -3.55 8.35 17.60
C LEU A 516 -3.36 7.74 16.21
N MET A 517 -3.05 8.59 15.23
CA MET A 517 -2.85 8.17 13.85
C MET A 517 -1.36 8.28 13.49
N ILE A 518 -0.76 7.18 13.08
CA ILE A 518 0.65 7.09 12.70
C ILE A 518 0.76 7.08 11.17
N ILE A 519 1.67 7.87 10.62
CA ILE A 519 2.00 7.88 9.19
C ILE A 519 3.49 7.54 9.07
N SER A 520 3.82 6.36 8.56
CA SER A 520 5.19 5.87 8.41
C SER A 520 5.33 5.05 7.12
N ASP A 521 6.55 4.87 6.65
CA ASP A 521 6.89 4.04 5.50
C ASP A 521 7.57 2.72 5.88
N GLY A 522 7.64 2.30 7.14
CA GLY A 522 8.17 0.96 7.39
C GLY A 522 8.58 0.58 8.80
N ALA A 523 9.73 -0.10 8.89
CA ALA A 523 10.29 -0.63 10.12
C ALA A 523 11.09 0.45 10.87
N PRO A 524 11.22 0.32 12.20
CA PRO A 524 12.15 1.14 12.96
C PRO A 524 13.60 0.75 12.64
N VAL A 525 14.42 1.71 12.23
CA VAL A 525 15.83 1.51 11.87
C VAL A 525 16.70 2.58 12.52
N ASP A 526 17.61 2.13 13.38
CA ASP A 526 18.71 2.93 13.95
C ASP A 526 19.98 2.07 14.02
N ASP A 527 20.95 2.36 13.16
CA ASP A 527 22.19 1.58 13.00
C ASP A 527 22.97 1.47 14.31
N SER A 528 23.04 2.57 15.06
CA SER A 528 23.83 2.65 16.29
C SER A 528 23.27 1.73 17.38
N THR A 529 21.95 1.68 17.52
CA THR A 529 21.26 0.79 18.46
C THR A 529 21.30 -0.66 17.97
N LEU A 530 21.03 -0.92 16.69
CA LEU A 530 20.98 -2.28 16.14
C LEU A 530 22.37 -2.95 16.10
N SER A 531 23.45 -2.18 15.96
CA SER A 531 24.83 -2.73 15.93
C SER A 531 25.29 -3.38 17.23
N VAL A 532 24.64 -3.10 18.37
CA VAL A 532 25.07 -3.57 19.70
C VAL A 532 23.96 -4.25 20.50
N ASN A 533 22.80 -4.45 19.88
CA ASN A 533 21.67 -5.20 20.42
C ASN A 533 21.25 -6.28 19.40
N SER A 534 20.16 -7.00 19.66
CA SER A 534 19.63 -7.94 18.67
C SER A 534 19.08 -7.20 17.43
N GLY A 535 19.16 -7.81 16.26
CA GLY A 535 18.68 -7.20 15.01
C GLY A 535 17.18 -6.87 14.99
N ASP A 536 16.40 -7.53 15.86
CA ASP A 536 14.96 -7.31 16.04
C ASP A 536 14.62 -6.44 17.26
N TYR A 537 15.60 -5.80 17.90
CA TYR A 537 15.44 -5.10 19.18
C TYR A 537 14.41 -3.97 19.13
N LEU A 538 14.51 -3.10 18.10
CA LEU A 538 13.56 -1.99 17.90
C LEU A 538 12.19 -2.48 17.44
N GLU A 539 12.16 -3.52 16.60
CA GLU A 539 10.92 -4.12 16.12
C GLU A 539 10.10 -4.74 17.25
N LYS A 540 10.77 -5.49 18.14
CA LYS A 540 10.17 -6.04 19.36
C LYS A 540 9.59 -4.93 20.24
N HIS A 541 10.33 -3.84 20.41
CA HIS A 541 9.87 -2.70 21.20
C HIS A 541 8.61 -2.04 20.59
N LEU A 542 8.60 -1.82 19.27
CA LEU A 542 7.43 -1.28 18.57
C LEU A 542 6.20 -2.18 18.75
N LYS A 543 6.32 -3.48 18.48
CA LYS A 543 5.23 -4.46 18.64
C LYS A 543 4.71 -4.50 20.08
N GLN A 544 5.60 -4.50 21.07
CA GLN A 544 5.22 -4.47 22.48
C GLN A 544 4.49 -3.18 22.85
N THR A 545 4.95 -2.03 22.34
CA THR A 545 4.35 -0.72 22.63
C THR A 545 2.97 -0.61 22.01
N VAL A 546 2.80 -0.98 20.74
CA VAL A 546 1.49 -0.96 20.06
C VAL A 546 0.51 -1.86 20.79
N LYS A 547 0.91 -3.11 21.07
CA LYS A 547 0.08 -4.07 21.80
C LYS A 547 -0.32 -3.52 23.18
N TRP A 548 0.61 -2.92 23.90
CA TRP A 548 0.33 -2.34 25.22
C TRP A 548 -0.68 -1.20 25.13
N ILE A 549 -0.55 -0.29 24.18
CA ILE A 549 -1.51 0.82 23.98
C ILE A 549 -2.89 0.27 23.60
N GLU A 550 -2.96 -0.68 22.67
CA GLU A 550 -4.23 -1.25 22.19
C GLU A 550 -4.97 -2.06 23.26
N GLU A 551 -4.25 -2.74 24.16
CA GLU A 551 -4.85 -3.60 25.20
C GLU A 551 -5.13 -2.87 26.51
N ASN A 552 -4.35 -1.84 26.85
CA ASN A 552 -4.37 -1.21 28.19
C ASN A 552 -4.84 0.25 28.17
N SER A 553 -5.28 0.78 27.03
CA SER A 553 -5.73 2.17 26.94
C SER A 553 -7.01 2.33 26.11
N ASN A 554 -7.72 3.43 26.36
CA ASN A 554 -8.88 3.85 25.55
C ASN A 554 -8.46 4.67 24.32
N VAL A 555 -7.17 4.72 23.98
CA VAL A 555 -6.67 5.44 22.81
C VAL A 555 -6.80 4.55 21.58
N GLU A 556 -7.50 5.05 20.56
CA GLU A 556 -7.65 4.34 19.29
C GLU A 556 -6.40 4.57 18.42
N VAL A 557 -5.67 3.50 18.12
CA VAL A 557 -4.49 3.53 17.25
C VAL A 557 -4.89 3.20 15.80
N LEU A 558 -4.43 4.01 14.86
CA LEU A 558 -4.56 3.78 13.42
C LEU A 558 -3.22 4.04 12.74
N ALA A 559 -2.75 3.13 11.89
CA ALA A 559 -1.52 3.34 11.12
C ALA A 559 -1.78 3.47 9.62
N VAL A 560 -0.98 4.30 8.98
CA VAL A 560 -0.99 4.58 7.54
C VAL A 560 0.42 4.33 7.01
N GLY A 561 0.56 3.24 6.28
CA GLY A 561 1.77 2.85 5.57
C GLY A 561 1.87 3.54 4.22
N ILE A 562 2.84 4.43 4.03
CA ILE A 562 3.11 5.06 2.73
C ILE A 562 4.08 4.19 1.94
N GLY A 563 3.62 3.63 0.82
CA GLY A 563 4.39 2.73 -0.04
C GLY A 563 4.63 1.33 0.54
N HIS A 564 4.43 1.13 1.83
CA HIS A 564 4.78 -0.07 2.56
C HIS A 564 3.63 -0.60 3.41
N ASP A 565 3.65 -1.90 3.69
CA ASP A 565 2.67 -2.52 4.57
C ASP A 565 3.11 -2.45 6.04
N VAL A 566 2.27 -1.84 6.87
CA VAL A 566 2.48 -1.65 8.31
C VAL A 566 1.54 -2.52 9.16
N THR A 567 0.73 -3.39 8.53
CA THR A 567 -0.18 -4.34 9.21
C THR A 567 0.55 -5.32 10.13
N ARG A 568 1.83 -5.58 9.87
CA ARG A 568 2.72 -6.37 10.74
C ARG A 568 2.93 -5.78 12.14
N TYR A 569 2.66 -4.49 12.32
CA TYR A 569 2.87 -3.78 13.58
C TYR A 569 1.58 -3.29 14.23
N TYR A 570 0.58 -2.93 13.42
CA TYR A 570 -0.65 -2.29 13.88
C TYR A 570 -1.89 -3.07 13.45
N LYS A 571 -2.82 -3.29 14.38
CA LYS A 571 -4.05 -4.04 14.10
C LYS A 571 -4.98 -3.31 13.14
N LYS A 572 -5.08 -1.99 13.29
CA LYS A 572 -5.79 -1.10 12.37
C LYS A 572 -4.76 -0.38 11.51
N ALA A 573 -4.49 -0.91 10.32
CA ALA A 573 -3.51 -0.36 9.38
C ALA A 573 -4.10 -0.20 7.98
N ILE A 574 -3.59 0.80 7.26
CA ILE A 574 -3.97 1.12 5.89
C ILE A 574 -2.69 1.30 5.09
N LYS A 575 -2.60 0.69 3.91
CA LYS A 575 -1.53 0.96 2.95
C LYS A 575 -2.00 1.97 1.91
N ILE A 576 -1.16 2.94 1.61
CA ILE A 576 -1.40 3.96 0.59
C ILE A 576 -0.20 3.99 -0.34
N ALA A 577 -0.40 3.73 -1.63
CA ALA A 577 0.67 3.83 -2.62
C ALA A 577 0.81 5.26 -3.18
N ASP A 578 -0.29 6.01 -3.26
CA ASP A 578 -0.32 7.36 -3.84
C ASP A 578 -1.22 8.34 -3.07
N VAL A 579 -0.91 9.64 -3.16
CA VAL A 579 -1.72 10.77 -2.66
C VAL A 579 -3.15 10.74 -3.22
N GLN A 580 -3.34 10.18 -4.41
CA GLN A 580 -4.66 10.06 -5.04
C GLN A 580 -5.54 9.02 -4.33
N GLU A 581 -4.95 7.90 -3.87
CA GLU A 581 -5.64 6.87 -3.08
C GLU A 581 -5.90 7.34 -1.64
N LEU A 582 -5.03 8.23 -1.15
CA LEU A 582 -5.09 8.78 0.19
C LEU A 582 -6.45 9.42 0.48
N GLY A 583 -7.08 10.00 -0.51
CA GLY A 583 -8.38 10.64 -0.37
C GLY A 583 -9.50 9.68 0.06
N ASP A 584 -9.86 8.76 -0.83
CA ASP A 584 -11.00 7.89 -0.59
C ASP A 584 -10.75 6.92 0.56
N VAL A 585 -9.51 6.43 0.70
CA VAL A 585 -9.18 5.44 1.74
C VAL A 585 -9.17 6.10 3.13
N MET A 586 -8.54 7.27 3.28
CA MET A 586 -8.51 7.97 4.57
C MET A 586 -9.89 8.50 4.96
N VAL A 587 -10.66 9.04 4.01
CA VAL A 587 -12.03 9.52 4.30
C VAL A 587 -12.91 8.36 4.73
N ASN A 588 -12.88 7.23 4.03
CA ASN A 588 -13.71 6.08 4.38
C ASN A 588 -13.30 5.48 5.73
N GLN A 589 -12.00 5.42 6.03
CA GLN A 589 -11.51 4.87 7.30
C GLN A 589 -11.73 5.82 8.47
N LEU A 590 -11.54 7.13 8.27
CA LEU A 590 -11.95 8.12 9.27
C LEU A 590 -13.46 8.09 9.47
N ALA A 591 -14.26 8.00 8.40
CA ALA A 591 -15.70 7.90 8.53
C ALA A 591 -16.14 6.65 9.30
N LYS A 592 -15.45 5.52 9.06
CA LYS A 592 -15.62 4.27 9.82
C LYS A 592 -15.24 4.42 11.29
N LEU A 593 -14.07 4.99 11.57
CA LEU A 593 -13.63 5.31 12.93
C LEU A 593 -14.68 6.18 13.64
N PHE A 594 -15.13 7.26 13.00
CA PHE A 594 -16.17 8.10 13.57
C PHE A 594 -17.56 7.43 13.61
N SER A 595 -17.80 6.30 12.92
CA SER A 595 -19.12 5.62 12.89
C SER A 595 -19.24 4.44 13.84
N GLU A 596 -18.14 3.74 14.11
CA GLU A 596 -18.17 2.60 15.01
C GLU A 596 -18.44 3.10 16.42
N LYS A 597 -19.58 2.68 16.98
CA LYS A 597 -19.86 2.81 18.41
C LYS A 597 -18.75 2.05 19.14
N ALA A 598 -18.04 2.73 20.03
CA ALA A 598 -17.18 2.10 21.02
C ALA A 598 -18.03 1.18 21.93
N LYS A 599 -18.25 -0.06 21.49
CA LYS A 599 -18.53 -1.17 22.39
C LYS A 599 -17.17 -1.62 22.89
N ASN A 600 -16.77 -1.10 24.04
CA ASN A 600 -15.92 -1.75 25.05
C ASN A 600 -15.58 -0.69 26.11
N THR A 601 -16.54 -0.41 26.98
CA THR A 601 -16.22 0.06 28.33
C THR A 601 -15.61 -1.13 29.07
N ILE A 602 -14.29 -1.12 29.24
CA ILE A 602 -13.65 -1.89 30.29
C ILE A 602 -13.94 -1.13 31.59
N HIS A 603 -14.65 -1.78 32.50
CA HIS A 603 -14.97 -1.28 33.84
C HIS A 603 -13.74 -1.28 34.75
#